data_AF-A0A8R7PWC8-F1
#
_entry.id   AF-A0A8R7PWC8-F1
#
_cell.length_a   1.000
_cell.length_b   1.000
_cell.length_c   1.000
_cell.angle_alpha   90.00
_cell.angle_beta   90.00
_cell.angle_gamma   90.00
#
_symmetry.space_group_name_H-M   'P 1'
#
loop_
_entity.id
_entity.type
_entity.pdbx_description
1 polymer ?
#
loop_
_entity_poly.entity_id
_entity_poly.type
_entity_poly.pdbx_seq_one_letter_code
_entity_poly.pdbx_strand_id
1 'polypeptide(L)'
;MASTAGVVLSIKDSFLALPTKTGDRALEEVEKNISSLRQVLSGDGEAGANQEQVLQIALEICKEGVLSLFVQNLPSLGWGVRKDLVICWCILLGQKVDENYCCVKYIEDHVELLDFLVVCYKKSDLALNCGIMVRECIKHPTLAKYILESNSFELFFEYVELPNFDIASDALYTFKDLLTKHESVVSVYLSSHYEQFFERYTRILTSANYVTRRQSVKFLSEFLLEPSNSKIMKRYIQEVRFLNIMIGLLKILSICRSVTTNRHPL
;
A
#
# COMPACT_ATOMS: atom_id res chain seq x y z
N MET A 1 36.36 1.63 -4.40
CA MET A 1 34.90 1.56 -4.16
C MET A 1 34.56 0.14 -3.76
N ALA A 2 33.77 -0.08 -2.71
CA ALA A 2 33.29 -1.42 -2.39
C ALA A 2 32.46 -1.96 -3.57
N SER A 3 32.58 -3.26 -3.87
CA SER A 3 31.72 -3.88 -4.88
C SER A 3 30.26 -3.83 -4.44
N THR A 4 29.32 -3.82 -5.40
CA THR A 4 27.88 -3.86 -5.12
C THR A 4 27.50 -5.01 -4.17
N ALA A 5 28.10 -6.19 -4.39
CA ALA A 5 27.94 -7.34 -3.50
C ALA A 5 28.42 -7.08 -2.07
N GLY A 6 29.58 -6.41 -1.90
CA GLY A 6 30.09 -6.06 -0.58
C GLY A 6 29.16 -5.10 0.19
N VAL A 7 28.53 -4.16 -0.51
CA VAL A 7 27.55 -3.24 0.10
C VAL A 7 26.30 -4.00 0.55
N VAL A 8 25.75 -4.88 -0.29
CA VAL A 8 24.54 -5.64 0.05
C VAL A 8 24.78 -6.64 1.18
N LEU A 9 25.94 -7.30 1.20
CA LEU A 9 26.32 -8.19 2.31
C LEU A 9 26.47 -7.41 3.63
N SER A 10 27.10 -6.24 3.60
CA SER A 10 27.18 -5.35 4.78
C SER A 10 25.80 -4.98 5.31
N ILE A 11 24.85 -4.65 4.42
CA ILE A 11 23.45 -4.39 4.80
C ILE A 11 22.86 -5.64 5.46
N LYS A 12 22.93 -6.80 4.79
CA LYS A 12 22.41 -8.07 5.29
C LYS A 12 22.92 -8.40 6.70
N ASP A 13 24.23 -8.35 6.88
CA ASP A 13 24.88 -8.69 8.15
C ASP A 13 24.42 -7.75 9.28
N SER A 14 24.30 -6.45 9.00
CA SER A 14 23.79 -5.48 9.99
C SER A 14 22.34 -5.77 10.42
N PHE A 15 21.46 -6.19 9.50
CA PHE A 15 20.09 -6.59 9.84
C PHE A 15 20.04 -7.91 10.61
N LEU A 16 20.86 -8.90 10.22
CA LEU A 16 20.92 -10.18 10.92
C LEU A 16 21.51 -10.07 12.34
N ALA A 17 22.28 -9.01 12.61
CA ALA A 17 22.82 -8.72 13.93
C ALA A 17 21.81 -8.05 14.89
N LEU A 18 20.70 -7.47 14.41
CA LEU A 18 19.67 -6.81 15.24
C LEU A 18 19.13 -7.67 16.39
N PRO A 19 18.75 -8.95 16.20
CA PRO A 19 18.21 -9.78 17.29
C PRO A 19 19.27 -10.27 18.29
N THR A 20 20.54 -9.94 18.10
CA THR A 20 21.64 -10.45 18.94
C THR A 20 21.94 -9.54 20.14
N LYS A 21 22.83 -9.99 21.04
CA LYS A 21 23.26 -9.20 22.22
C LYS A 21 23.98 -7.88 21.85
N THR A 22 24.33 -7.67 20.58
CA THR A 22 24.95 -6.44 20.06
C THR A 22 23.96 -5.54 19.29
N GLY A 23 22.66 -5.68 19.54
CA GLY A 23 21.59 -4.97 18.82
C GLY A 23 21.77 -3.45 18.72
N ASP A 24 22.28 -2.78 19.77
CA ASP A 24 22.48 -1.32 19.74
C ASP A 24 23.55 -0.90 18.71
N ARG A 25 24.66 -1.64 18.62
CA ARG A 25 25.70 -1.39 17.60
C ARG A 25 25.20 -1.74 16.20
N ALA A 26 24.43 -2.83 16.09
CA ALA A 26 23.82 -3.24 14.83
C ALA A 26 22.82 -2.18 14.32
N LEU A 27 22.09 -1.50 15.19
CA LEU A 27 21.18 -0.41 14.82
C LEU A 27 21.93 0.78 14.20
N GLU A 28 23.06 1.18 14.77
CA GLU A 28 23.91 2.25 14.20
C GLU A 28 24.44 1.86 12.81
N GLU A 29 24.85 0.60 12.63
CA GLU A 29 25.28 0.09 11.34
C GLU A 29 24.13 0.05 10.32
N VAL A 30 22.95 -0.41 10.71
CA VAL A 30 21.75 -0.39 9.86
C VAL A 30 21.41 1.03 9.45
N GLU A 31 21.42 1.99 10.37
CA GLU A 31 21.15 3.40 10.06
C GLU A 31 22.14 3.96 9.03
N LYS A 32 23.43 3.73 9.24
CA LYS A 32 24.48 4.15 8.29
C LYS A 32 24.31 3.46 6.93
N ASN A 33 24.04 2.17 6.92
CA ASN A 33 23.90 1.37 5.71
C ASN A 33 22.67 1.80 4.90
N ILE A 34 21.52 2.00 5.54
CA ILE A 34 20.27 2.44 4.88
C ILE A 34 20.39 3.88 4.39
N SER A 35 20.99 4.78 5.16
CA SER A 35 21.24 6.15 4.71
C SER A 35 22.16 6.19 3.48
N SER A 36 23.23 5.39 3.50
CA SER A 36 24.15 5.25 2.35
C SER A 36 23.46 4.66 1.13
N LEU A 37 22.65 3.60 1.32
CA LEU A 37 21.84 3.01 0.27
C LEU A 37 20.89 4.04 -0.35
N ARG A 38 20.17 4.81 0.48
CA ARG A 38 19.25 5.85 0.01
C ARG A 38 19.96 6.86 -0.88
N GLN A 39 21.14 7.34 -0.48
CA GLN A 39 21.92 8.29 -1.27
C GLN A 39 22.29 7.71 -2.64
N VAL A 40 22.78 6.47 -2.68
CA VAL A 40 23.13 5.80 -3.95
C VAL A 40 21.91 5.61 -4.85
N LEU A 41 20.77 5.21 -4.28
CA LEU A 41 19.55 4.97 -5.05
C LEU A 41 18.87 6.25 -5.54
N SER A 42 18.93 7.34 -4.77
CA SER A 42 18.25 8.60 -5.08
C SER A 42 19.11 9.55 -5.93
N GLY A 43 20.43 9.39 -5.90
CA GLY A 43 21.39 10.38 -6.40
C GLY A 43 21.72 11.44 -5.36
N ASP A 44 22.80 12.19 -5.61
CA ASP A 44 23.34 13.21 -4.70
C ASP A 44 22.72 14.61 -4.89
N GLY A 45 21.68 14.73 -5.74
CA GLY A 45 20.94 15.96 -6.00
C GLY A 45 21.54 16.85 -7.10
N GLU A 46 22.82 16.66 -7.44
CA GLU A 46 23.50 17.33 -8.56
C GLU A 46 23.54 16.45 -9.81
N ALA A 47 23.76 15.14 -9.64
CA ALA A 47 23.63 14.13 -10.67
C ALA A 47 22.49 13.15 -10.32
N GLY A 48 21.73 12.71 -11.34
CA GLY A 48 20.76 11.64 -11.17
C GLY A 48 21.45 10.32 -10.79
N ALA A 49 20.72 9.42 -10.12
CA ALA A 49 21.25 8.12 -9.73
C ALA A 49 21.72 7.31 -10.96
N ASN A 50 22.88 6.65 -10.83
CA ASN A 50 23.37 5.74 -11.86
C ASN A 50 22.43 4.53 -11.97
N GLN A 51 21.64 4.47 -13.04
CA GLN A 51 20.61 3.44 -13.22
C GLN A 51 21.18 2.02 -13.32
N GLU A 52 22.36 1.84 -13.91
CA GLU A 52 23.01 0.53 -13.98
C GLU A 52 23.42 0.07 -12.58
N GLN A 53 23.98 0.96 -11.78
CA GLN A 53 24.34 0.66 -10.39
C GLN A 53 23.11 0.35 -9.53
N VAL A 54 22.04 1.13 -9.67
CA VAL A 54 20.77 0.94 -8.96
C VAL A 54 20.18 -0.44 -9.29
N LEU A 55 20.17 -0.82 -10.57
CA LEU A 55 19.69 -2.14 -11.01
C LEU A 55 20.54 -3.28 -10.43
N GLN A 56 21.87 -3.15 -10.47
CA GLN A 56 22.76 -4.15 -9.88
C GLN A 56 22.54 -4.32 -8.37
N ILE A 57 22.31 -3.21 -7.64
CA ILE A 57 21.96 -3.25 -6.21
C ILE A 57 20.64 -3.98 -6.01
N ALA A 58 19.61 -3.69 -6.82
CA ALA A 58 18.30 -4.33 -6.69
C ALA A 58 18.38 -5.84 -6.92
N LEU A 59 19.12 -6.27 -7.94
CA LEU A 59 19.36 -7.69 -8.23
C LEU A 59 20.06 -8.41 -7.07
N GLU A 60 21.11 -7.80 -6.53
CA GLU A 60 21.87 -8.40 -5.43
C GLU A 60 21.06 -8.39 -4.11
N ILE A 61 20.26 -7.35 -3.83
CA ILE A 61 19.32 -7.31 -2.70
C ILE A 61 18.31 -8.47 -2.77
N CYS A 62 17.78 -8.75 -3.96
CA CYS A 62 16.87 -9.87 -4.16
C CYS A 62 17.59 -11.21 -3.98
N LYS A 63 18.76 -11.38 -4.61
CA LYS A 63 19.57 -12.60 -4.52
C LYS A 63 19.96 -12.94 -3.08
N GLU A 64 20.31 -11.94 -2.28
CA GLU A 64 20.77 -12.13 -0.90
C GLU A 64 19.63 -12.19 0.13
N GLY A 65 18.38 -12.01 -0.30
CA GLY A 65 17.20 -12.04 0.56
C GLY A 65 17.04 -10.82 1.48
N VAL A 66 17.73 -9.71 1.16
CA VAL A 66 17.74 -8.49 1.97
C VAL A 66 16.38 -7.79 1.95
N LEU A 67 15.62 -7.95 0.87
CA LEU A 67 14.28 -7.37 0.74
C LEU A 67 13.32 -7.88 1.83
N SER A 68 13.42 -9.17 2.23
CA SER A 68 12.65 -9.72 3.35
C SER A 68 13.06 -9.10 4.69
N LEU A 69 14.36 -8.86 4.89
CA LEU A 69 14.88 -8.25 6.12
C LEU A 69 14.37 -6.82 6.31
N PHE A 70 14.22 -6.05 5.22
CA PHE A 70 13.63 -4.71 5.25
C PHE A 70 12.22 -4.70 5.83
N VAL A 71 11.39 -5.66 5.39
CA VAL A 71 10.00 -5.77 5.85
C VAL A 71 9.93 -6.28 7.28
N GLN A 72 10.60 -7.39 7.58
CA GLN A 72 10.50 -8.08 8.87
C GLN A 72 11.04 -7.23 10.03
N ASN A 73 12.11 -6.46 9.78
CA ASN A 73 12.73 -5.61 10.80
C ASN A 73 12.16 -4.18 10.82
N LEU A 74 11.27 -3.79 9.90
CA LEU A 74 10.65 -2.46 9.90
C LEU A 74 10.17 -2.00 11.29
N PRO A 75 9.54 -2.86 12.12
CA PRO A 75 9.10 -2.47 13.46
C PRO A 75 10.21 -2.13 14.45
N SER A 76 11.42 -2.67 14.30
CA SER A 76 12.54 -2.42 15.22
C SER A 76 13.38 -1.20 14.85
N LEU A 77 13.17 -0.61 13.67
CA LEU A 77 13.96 0.53 13.21
C LEU A 77 13.48 1.86 13.81
N GLY A 78 14.38 2.83 13.93
CA GLY A 78 14.03 4.21 14.29
C GLY A 78 13.28 4.93 13.16
N TRP A 79 12.55 6.00 13.50
CA TRP A 79 11.72 6.75 12.55
C TRP A 79 12.48 7.25 11.31
N GLY A 80 13.70 7.79 11.51
CA GLY A 80 14.53 8.29 10.41
C GLY A 80 14.90 7.18 9.42
N VAL A 81 15.36 6.05 9.95
CA VAL A 81 15.74 4.86 9.17
C VAL A 81 14.55 4.28 8.41
N ARG A 82 13.36 4.22 9.03
CA ARG A 82 12.13 3.76 8.36
C ARG A 82 11.80 4.61 7.12
N LYS A 83 11.95 5.94 7.21
CA LYS A 83 11.69 6.84 6.07
C LYS A 83 12.65 6.60 4.92
N ASP A 84 13.94 6.46 5.23
CA ASP A 84 14.96 6.18 4.22
C ASP A 84 14.72 4.81 3.58
N LEU A 85 14.35 3.81 4.37
CA LEU A 85 14.03 2.47 3.90
C LEU A 85 12.79 2.43 3.00
N VAL A 86 11.74 3.20 3.32
CA VAL A 86 10.56 3.33 2.45
C VAL A 86 10.92 3.96 1.10
N ILE A 87 11.81 4.96 1.09
CA ILE A 87 12.32 5.54 -0.17
C ILE A 87 13.09 4.49 -0.97
N CYS A 88 13.99 3.75 -0.32
CA CYS A 88 14.73 2.66 -0.96
C CYS A 88 13.78 1.61 -1.54
N TRP A 89 12.77 1.19 -0.76
CA TRP A 89 11.73 0.25 -1.19
C TRP A 89 11.07 0.70 -2.49
N CYS A 90 10.62 1.96 -2.56
CA CYS A 90 9.97 2.49 -3.75
C CYS A 90 10.87 2.51 -4.98
N ILE A 91 12.14 2.89 -4.83
CA ILE A 91 13.09 2.92 -5.94
C ILE A 91 13.40 1.50 -6.43
N LEU A 92 13.61 0.56 -5.49
CA LEU A 92 13.95 -0.84 -5.77
C LEU A 92 12.80 -1.56 -6.51
N LEU A 93 11.55 -1.38 -6.07
CA LEU A 93 10.39 -1.98 -6.74
C LEU A 93 10.18 -1.44 -8.16
N GLY A 94 10.69 -0.25 -8.47
CA GLY A 94 10.68 0.32 -9.81
C GLY A 94 11.69 -0.28 -10.78
N GLN A 95 12.66 -1.09 -10.31
CA GLN A 95 13.76 -1.59 -11.14
C GLN A 95 13.36 -2.77 -12.01
N LYS A 96 13.64 -2.67 -13.32
CA LYS A 96 13.35 -3.69 -14.31
C LYS A 96 14.60 -4.30 -14.94
N VAL A 97 14.52 -5.59 -15.25
CA VAL A 97 15.33 -6.26 -16.25
C VAL A 97 14.41 -6.64 -17.40
N ASP A 98 14.64 -6.06 -18.57
CA ASP A 98 13.72 -6.11 -19.70
C ASP A 98 12.30 -5.63 -19.28
N GLU A 99 11.31 -6.52 -19.31
CA GLU A 99 9.93 -6.24 -18.88
C GLU A 99 9.60 -6.74 -17.47
N ASN A 100 10.56 -7.37 -16.78
CA ASN A 100 10.34 -8.00 -15.48
C ASN A 100 10.90 -7.14 -14.34
N TYR A 101 10.08 -6.93 -13.30
CA TYR A 101 10.49 -6.23 -12.10
C TYR A 101 11.12 -7.22 -11.10
N CYS A 102 12.42 -7.11 -10.86
CA CYS A 102 13.16 -8.10 -10.06
C CYS A 102 12.64 -8.21 -8.61
N CYS A 103 12.41 -7.08 -7.94
CA CYS A 103 11.86 -7.06 -6.57
C CYS A 103 10.40 -7.52 -6.53
N VAL A 104 9.61 -7.27 -7.57
CA VAL A 104 8.21 -7.75 -7.63
C VAL A 104 8.19 -9.26 -7.72
N LYS A 105 9.00 -9.85 -8.60
CA LYS A 105 9.14 -11.31 -8.70
C LYS A 105 9.59 -11.93 -7.38
N TYR A 106 10.55 -11.29 -6.70
CA TYR A 106 10.96 -11.73 -5.36
C TYR A 106 9.78 -11.75 -4.39
N ILE A 107 8.92 -10.72 -4.38
CA ILE A 107 7.74 -10.66 -3.50
C ILE A 107 6.67 -11.68 -3.91
N GLU A 108 6.52 -11.98 -5.21
CA GLU A 108 5.63 -13.06 -5.69
C GLU A 108 6.03 -14.43 -5.14
N ASP A 109 7.34 -14.66 -4.94
CA ASP A 109 7.87 -15.87 -4.32
C ASP A 109 7.85 -15.82 -2.77
N HIS A 110 7.54 -14.67 -2.16
CA HIS A 110 7.55 -14.40 -0.71
C HIS A 110 6.34 -13.54 -0.28
N VAL A 111 5.14 -13.98 -0.66
CA VAL A 111 3.90 -13.20 -0.49
C VAL A 111 3.53 -12.90 0.96
N GLU A 112 4.06 -13.65 1.92
CA GLU A 112 3.91 -13.39 3.35
C GLU A 112 4.44 -12.02 3.78
N LEU A 113 5.35 -11.42 2.99
CA LEU A 113 5.84 -10.06 3.21
C LEU A 113 4.73 -9.02 3.03
N LEU A 114 3.82 -9.23 2.08
CA LEU A 114 2.67 -8.34 1.86
C LEU A 114 1.71 -8.43 3.04
N ASP A 115 1.42 -9.64 3.51
CA ASP A 115 0.57 -9.84 4.68
C ASP A 115 1.17 -9.20 5.93
N PHE A 116 2.49 -9.33 6.12
CA PHE A 116 3.18 -8.69 7.23
C PHE A 116 3.05 -7.16 7.20
N LEU A 117 3.21 -6.53 6.02
CA LEU A 117 3.04 -5.08 5.85
C LEU A 117 1.60 -4.66 6.19
N VAL A 118 0.60 -5.39 5.71
CA VAL A 118 -0.82 -5.09 6.01
C VAL A 118 -1.12 -5.29 7.49
N VAL A 119 -0.61 -6.34 8.13
CA VAL A 119 -0.79 -6.54 9.58
C VAL A 119 -0.12 -5.44 10.41
N CYS A 120 1.02 -4.93 9.95
CA CYS A 120 1.72 -3.84 10.62
C CYS A 120 1.01 -2.48 10.52
N TYR A 121 0.04 -2.33 9.61
CA TYR A 121 -0.77 -1.12 9.49
C TYR A 121 -1.50 -0.75 10.80
N LYS A 122 -1.84 -1.74 11.63
CA LYS A 122 -2.49 -1.51 12.93
C LYS A 122 -1.58 -0.80 13.95
N LYS A 123 -0.26 -0.82 13.75
CA LYS A 123 0.71 -0.16 14.64
C LYS A 123 0.82 1.29 14.21
N SER A 124 0.37 2.21 15.06
CA SER A 124 0.17 3.61 14.68
C SER A 124 1.43 4.32 14.18
N ASP A 125 2.60 3.95 14.69
CA ASP A 125 3.89 4.50 14.31
C ASP A 125 4.46 3.93 12.99
N LEU A 126 3.87 2.82 12.50
CA LEU A 126 4.25 2.16 11.25
C LEU A 126 3.25 2.36 10.13
N ALA A 127 1.98 2.64 10.46
CA ALA A 127 0.85 2.67 9.52
C ALA A 127 1.17 3.38 8.20
N LEU A 128 1.69 4.60 8.25
CA LEU A 128 2.00 5.38 7.05
C LEU A 128 3.16 4.80 6.23
N ASN A 129 4.17 4.23 6.89
CA ASN A 129 5.28 3.56 6.19
C ASN A 129 4.76 2.31 5.46
N CYS A 130 3.98 1.48 6.17
CA CYS A 130 3.35 0.29 5.60
C CYS A 130 2.40 0.65 4.46
N GLY A 131 1.59 1.69 4.62
CA GLY A 131 0.69 2.19 3.57
C GLY A 131 1.42 2.55 2.30
N ILE A 132 2.53 3.29 2.39
CA ILE A 132 3.36 3.62 1.22
C ILE A 132 3.95 2.35 0.58
N MET A 133 4.54 1.46 1.39
CA MET A 133 5.16 0.23 0.88
C MET A 133 4.15 -0.69 0.19
N VAL A 134 2.97 -0.88 0.78
CA VAL A 134 1.87 -1.66 0.18
C VAL A 134 1.38 -0.99 -1.10
N ARG A 135 1.17 0.34 -1.09
CA ARG A 135 0.72 1.06 -2.30
C ARG A 135 1.72 0.99 -3.45
N GLU A 136 3.01 0.87 -3.14
CA GLU A 136 4.03 0.61 -4.14
C GLU A 136 3.87 -0.79 -4.74
N CYS A 137 3.69 -1.82 -3.90
CA CYS A 137 3.47 -3.19 -4.36
C CYS A 137 2.25 -3.33 -5.27
N ILE A 138 1.11 -2.74 -4.87
CA ILE A 138 -0.14 -2.88 -5.62
C ILE A 138 -0.14 -2.11 -6.94
N LYS A 139 0.91 -1.34 -7.28
CA LYS A 139 1.12 -0.87 -8.66
C LYS A 139 1.26 -2.04 -9.64
N HIS A 140 1.62 -3.22 -9.15
CA HIS A 140 1.77 -4.44 -9.94
C HIS A 140 0.50 -5.31 -9.80
N PRO A 141 -0.12 -5.74 -10.91
CA PRO A 141 -1.41 -6.43 -10.90
C PRO A 141 -1.37 -7.78 -10.18
N THR A 142 -0.24 -8.49 -10.24
CA THR A 142 -0.04 -9.78 -9.57
C THR A 142 -0.07 -9.66 -8.05
N LEU A 143 0.62 -8.66 -7.50
CA LEU A 143 0.62 -8.38 -6.07
C LEU A 143 -0.71 -7.80 -5.57
N ALA A 144 -1.35 -6.93 -6.36
CA ALA A 144 -2.69 -6.43 -6.05
C ALA A 144 -3.72 -7.56 -5.99
N LYS A 145 -3.65 -8.50 -6.95
CA LYS A 145 -4.47 -9.71 -6.97
C LYS A 145 -4.25 -10.55 -5.72
N TYR A 146 -3.00 -10.78 -5.33
CA TYR A 146 -2.69 -11.54 -4.11
C TYR A 146 -3.39 -10.93 -2.89
N ILE A 147 -3.22 -9.62 -2.66
CA ILE A 147 -3.82 -8.97 -1.49
C ILE A 147 -5.35 -9.09 -1.54
N LEU A 148 -5.99 -8.78 -2.67
CA LEU A 148 -7.46 -8.86 -2.81
C LEU A 148 -8.02 -10.24 -2.45
N GLU A 149 -7.31 -11.31 -2.84
CA GLU A 149 -7.71 -12.69 -2.58
C GLU A 149 -7.29 -13.20 -1.18
N SER A 150 -6.51 -12.43 -0.41
CA SER A 150 -6.01 -12.84 0.90
C SER A 150 -6.87 -12.32 2.05
N ASN A 151 -6.77 -12.98 3.22
CA ASN A 151 -7.41 -12.52 4.44
C ASN A 151 -6.92 -11.13 4.89
N SER A 152 -5.77 -10.68 4.41
CA SER A 152 -5.24 -9.35 4.74
C SER A 152 -6.08 -8.24 4.13
N PHE A 153 -6.75 -8.45 2.99
CA PHE A 153 -7.66 -7.46 2.42
C PHE A 153 -8.82 -7.13 3.37
N GLU A 154 -9.33 -8.13 4.08
CA GLU A 154 -10.43 -7.97 5.03
C GLU A 154 -10.10 -6.99 6.17
N LEU A 155 -8.82 -6.86 6.52
CA LEU A 155 -8.36 -5.92 7.55
C LEU A 155 -8.61 -4.46 7.17
N PHE A 156 -8.67 -4.12 5.86
CA PHE A 156 -8.96 -2.74 5.45
C PHE A 156 -10.37 -2.29 5.86
N PHE A 157 -11.35 -3.19 5.94
CA PHE A 157 -12.68 -2.83 6.45
C PHE A 157 -12.64 -2.36 7.91
N GLU A 158 -11.68 -2.86 8.69
CA GLU A 158 -11.44 -2.42 10.07
C GLU A 158 -10.57 -1.15 10.11
N TYR A 159 -9.53 -1.09 9.28
CA TYR A 159 -8.57 0.02 9.31
C TYR A 159 -9.17 1.36 8.89
N VAL A 160 -10.13 1.38 7.96
CA VAL A 160 -10.85 2.60 7.55
C VAL A 160 -11.76 3.18 8.65
N GLU A 161 -12.06 2.38 9.67
CA GLU A 161 -12.90 2.75 10.81
C GLU A 161 -12.08 3.09 12.07
N LEU A 162 -10.74 3.07 11.99
CA LEU A 162 -9.89 3.40 13.12
C LEU A 162 -10.12 4.84 13.59
N PRO A 163 -10.04 5.10 14.92
CA PRO A 163 -10.27 6.44 15.47
C PRO A 163 -9.19 7.45 15.09
N ASN A 164 -7.98 6.97 14.75
CA ASN A 164 -6.91 7.83 14.26
C ASN A 164 -7.19 8.20 12.80
N PHE A 165 -7.47 9.49 12.59
CA PHE A 165 -7.85 10.02 11.28
C PHE A 165 -6.79 9.81 10.19
N ASP A 166 -5.50 10.01 10.51
CA ASP A 166 -4.43 9.90 9.53
C ASP A 166 -4.28 8.44 9.06
N ILE A 167 -4.35 7.50 10.00
CA ILE A 167 -4.28 6.07 9.71
C ILE A 167 -5.51 5.62 8.92
N ALA A 168 -6.71 5.99 9.35
CA ALA A 168 -7.95 5.60 8.68
C ALA A 168 -8.04 6.18 7.26
N SER A 169 -7.58 7.42 7.06
CA SER A 169 -7.55 8.07 5.75
C SER A 169 -6.53 7.42 4.82
N ASP A 170 -5.34 7.09 5.34
CA ASP A 170 -4.30 6.39 4.57
C ASP A 170 -4.73 4.95 4.22
N ALA A 171 -5.36 4.23 5.16
CA ALA A 171 -5.95 2.92 4.92
C ALA A 171 -7.05 2.98 3.86
N LEU A 172 -7.92 3.99 3.93
CA LEU A 172 -8.97 4.19 2.93
C LEU A 172 -8.38 4.50 1.56
N TYR A 173 -7.29 5.25 1.48
CA TYR A 173 -6.60 5.49 0.22
C TYR A 173 -6.04 4.18 -0.37
N THR A 174 -5.38 3.36 0.43
CA THR A 174 -4.88 2.04 0.00
C THR A 174 -6.02 1.10 -0.42
N PHE A 175 -7.13 1.09 0.34
CA PHE A 175 -8.32 0.28 0.05
C PHE A 175 -8.96 0.67 -1.29
N LYS A 176 -9.07 1.97 -1.57
CA LYS A 176 -9.56 2.47 -2.87
C LYS A 176 -8.62 2.07 -4.00
N ASP A 177 -7.31 2.23 -3.82
CA ASP A 177 -6.32 1.92 -4.86
C ASP A 177 -6.34 0.42 -5.21
N LEU A 178 -6.48 -0.47 -4.22
CA LEU A 178 -6.71 -1.91 -4.42
C LEU A 178 -7.96 -2.20 -5.27
N LEU A 179 -9.02 -1.42 -5.08
CA LEU A 179 -10.32 -1.61 -5.74
C LEU A 179 -10.44 -0.89 -7.10
N THR A 180 -9.51 -0.02 -7.48
CA THR A 180 -9.64 0.74 -8.74
C THR A 180 -8.44 0.64 -9.67
N LYS A 181 -7.24 0.31 -9.17
CA LYS A 181 -6.02 0.42 -9.97
C LYS A 181 -5.92 -0.62 -11.08
N HIS A 182 -6.41 -1.84 -10.83
CA HIS A 182 -6.38 -2.95 -11.77
C HIS A 182 -7.78 -3.49 -12.01
N GLU A 183 -8.54 -2.79 -12.86
CA GLU A 183 -9.97 -3.05 -13.10
C GLU A 183 -10.27 -4.52 -13.45
N SER A 184 -9.42 -5.16 -14.27
CA SER A 184 -9.59 -6.57 -14.64
C SER A 184 -9.45 -7.52 -13.45
N VAL A 185 -8.51 -7.24 -12.54
CA VAL A 185 -8.30 -8.02 -11.32
C VAL A 185 -9.49 -7.85 -10.38
N VAL A 186 -9.94 -6.62 -10.17
CA VAL A 186 -11.07 -6.30 -9.29
C VAL A 186 -12.37 -6.91 -9.82
N SER A 187 -12.60 -6.85 -11.13
CA SER A 187 -13.76 -7.46 -11.77
C SER A 187 -13.84 -8.97 -11.55
N VAL A 188 -12.70 -9.66 -11.66
CA VAL A 188 -12.60 -11.10 -11.36
C VAL A 188 -12.87 -11.38 -9.88
N TYR A 189 -12.22 -10.63 -8.98
CA TYR A 189 -12.41 -10.77 -7.53
C TYR A 189 -13.89 -10.61 -7.14
N LEU A 190 -14.53 -9.51 -7.56
CA LEU A 190 -15.93 -9.21 -7.21
C LEU A 190 -16.93 -10.15 -7.88
N SER A 191 -16.58 -10.81 -8.98
CA SER A 191 -17.45 -11.83 -9.59
C SER A 191 -17.65 -13.03 -8.66
N SER A 192 -16.66 -13.35 -7.83
CA SER A 192 -16.69 -14.48 -6.89
C SER A 192 -17.02 -14.06 -5.45
N HIS A 193 -16.72 -12.82 -5.06
CA HIS A 193 -16.84 -12.33 -3.68
C HIS A 193 -17.95 -11.29 -3.47
N TYR A 194 -18.82 -11.09 -4.47
CA TYR A 194 -19.83 -10.04 -4.48
C TYR A 194 -20.60 -9.89 -3.15
N GLU A 195 -21.23 -10.97 -2.67
CA GLU A 195 -22.09 -10.93 -1.48
C GLU A 195 -21.29 -10.56 -0.23
N GLN A 196 -20.17 -11.26 0.01
CA GLN A 196 -19.30 -11.00 1.17
C GLN A 196 -18.75 -9.57 1.15
N PHE A 197 -18.28 -9.10 -0.02
CA PHE A 197 -17.73 -7.76 -0.16
C PHE A 197 -18.79 -6.70 0.15
N PHE A 198 -19.95 -6.74 -0.50
CA PHE A 198 -20.96 -5.69 -0.33
C PHE A 198 -21.68 -5.76 1.02
N GLU A 199 -21.78 -6.93 1.65
CA GLU A 199 -22.24 -7.03 3.04
C GLU A 199 -21.32 -6.24 3.98
N ARG A 200 -20.01 -6.43 3.87
CA ARG A 200 -19.02 -5.72 4.70
C ARG A 200 -18.95 -4.24 4.34
N TYR A 201 -18.96 -3.92 3.05
CA TYR A 201 -18.93 -2.54 2.58
C TYR A 201 -20.16 -1.75 3.08
N THR A 202 -21.32 -2.40 3.18
CA THR A 202 -22.53 -1.78 3.75
C THR A 202 -22.33 -1.32 5.19
N ARG A 203 -21.55 -2.05 6.00
CA ARG A 203 -21.26 -1.65 7.39
C ARG A 203 -20.53 -0.30 7.42
N ILE A 204 -19.57 -0.09 6.52
CA ILE A 204 -18.84 1.17 6.34
C ILE A 204 -19.78 2.29 5.86
N LEU A 205 -20.70 1.99 4.92
CA LEU A 205 -21.71 2.95 4.45
C LEU A 205 -22.67 3.41 5.55
N THR A 206 -22.83 2.61 6.60
CA THR A 206 -23.64 2.93 7.78
C THR A 206 -22.81 3.33 9.00
N SER A 207 -21.51 3.56 8.83
CA SER A 207 -20.62 3.86 9.95
C SER A 207 -21.07 5.10 10.75
N ALA A 208 -20.82 5.06 12.06
CA ALA A 208 -20.94 6.21 12.94
C ALA A 208 -19.88 7.29 12.65
N ASN A 209 -18.74 6.90 12.07
CA ASN A 209 -17.72 7.84 11.61
C ASN A 209 -18.22 8.59 10.36
N TYR A 210 -18.58 9.86 10.53
CA TYR A 210 -19.10 10.70 9.46
C TYR A 210 -18.15 10.78 8.25
N VAL A 211 -16.84 10.90 8.47
CA VAL A 211 -15.87 11.02 7.38
C VAL A 211 -15.77 9.72 6.61
N THR A 212 -15.57 8.60 7.31
CA THR A 212 -15.48 7.28 6.68
C THR A 212 -16.75 6.97 5.89
N ARG A 213 -17.92 7.19 6.50
CA ARG A 213 -19.22 7.07 5.83
C ARG A 213 -19.28 7.92 4.57
N ARG A 214 -19.00 9.21 4.66
CA ARG A 214 -19.08 10.14 3.51
C ARG A 214 -18.12 9.76 2.38
N GLN A 215 -16.88 9.41 2.72
CA GLN A 215 -15.86 9.08 1.72
C GLN A 215 -16.11 7.73 1.05
N SER A 216 -16.68 6.77 1.77
CA SER A 216 -17.06 5.45 1.25
C SER A 216 -18.30 5.55 0.35
N VAL A 217 -19.29 6.34 0.76
CA VAL A 217 -20.44 6.72 -0.07
C VAL A 217 -20.01 7.33 -1.41
N LYS A 218 -19.10 8.32 -1.35
CA LYS A 218 -18.58 8.98 -2.54
C LYS A 218 -17.87 7.98 -3.45
N PHE A 219 -16.97 7.18 -2.87
CA PHE A 219 -16.23 6.17 -3.62
C PHE A 219 -17.12 5.14 -4.27
N LEU A 220 -18.13 4.61 -3.56
CA LEU A 220 -19.04 3.63 -4.13
C LEU A 220 -19.77 4.18 -5.35
N SER A 221 -20.19 5.44 -5.31
CA SER A 221 -20.81 6.10 -6.46
C SER A 221 -19.84 6.19 -7.64
N GLU A 222 -18.57 6.53 -7.41
CA GLU A 222 -17.55 6.61 -8.46
C GLU A 222 -17.23 5.22 -9.03
N PHE A 223 -17.01 4.25 -8.15
CA PHE A 223 -16.69 2.86 -8.47
C PHE A 223 -17.78 2.18 -9.32
N LEU A 224 -19.06 2.33 -8.95
CA LEU A 224 -20.15 1.71 -9.69
C LEU A 224 -20.39 2.36 -11.07
N LEU A 225 -20.02 3.63 -11.24
CA LEU A 225 -20.20 4.35 -12.50
C LEU A 225 -19.08 4.10 -13.51
N GLU A 226 -17.99 3.43 -13.10
CA GLU A 226 -16.91 3.06 -14.00
C GLU A 226 -17.38 2.04 -15.07
N PRO A 227 -17.06 2.20 -16.36
CA PRO A 227 -17.55 1.32 -17.42
C PRO A 227 -17.21 -0.16 -17.21
N SER A 228 -16.02 -0.46 -16.68
CA SER A 228 -15.57 -1.82 -16.36
C SER A 228 -16.42 -2.50 -15.28
N ASN A 229 -17.08 -1.74 -14.42
CA ASN A 229 -17.93 -2.21 -13.33
C ASN A 229 -19.42 -2.26 -13.71
N SER A 230 -19.78 -2.03 -14.97
CA SER A 230 -21.19 -1.99 -15.42
C SER A 230 -22.00 -3.24 -15.06
N LYS A 231 -21.40 -4.43 -15.07
CA LYS A 231 -22.07 -5.68 -14.64
C LYS A 231 -22.37 -5.67 -13.13
N ILE A 232 -21.40 -5.21 -12.33
CA ILE A 232 -21.50 -5.09 -10.87
C ILE A 232 -22.57 -4.06 -10.52
N MET A 233 -22.55 -2.90 -11.19
CA MET A 233 -23.54 -1.85 -11.06
C MET A 233 -24.95 -2.37 -11.33
N LYS A 234 -25.16 -3.07 -12.45
CA LYS A 234 -26.48 -3.63 -12.81
C LYS A 234 -27.01 -4.58 -11.74
N ARG A 235 -26.15 -5.45 -11.19
CA ARG A 235 -26.51 -6.32 -10.07
C ARG A 235 -26.84 -5.51 -8.81
N TYR A 236 -26.00 -4.54 -8.47
CA TYR A 236 -26.13 -3.72 -7.26
C TYR A 236 -27.44 -2.93 -7.20
N ILE A 237 -27.88 -2.34 -8.31
CA ILE A 237 -29.12 -1.55 -8.35
C ILE A 237 -30.40 -2.41 -8.34
N GLN A 238 -30.30 -3.70 -8.68
CA GLN A 238 -31.44 -4.62 -8.63
C GLN A 238 -31.77 -5.06 -7.19
N GLU A 239 -30.83 -4.89 -6.26
CA GLU A 239 -31.03 -5.26 -4.87
C GLU A 239 -31.69 -4.14 -4.07
N VAL A 240 -32.90 -4.41 -3.58
CA VAL A 240 -33.71 -3.47 -2.78
C VAL A 240 -32.95 -2.93 -1.56
N ARG A 241 -32.09 -3.77 -0.95
CA ARG A 241 -31.26 -3.42 0.22
C ARG A 241 -30.33 -2.24 -0.07
N PHE A 242 -29.79 -2.17 -1.29
CA PHE A 242 -28.84 -1.15 -1.70
C PHE A 242 -29.48 0.09 -2.33
N LEU A 243 -30.72 -0.05 -2.83
CA LEU A 243 -31.50 1.06 -3.38
C LEU A 243 -31.76 2.15 -2.33
N ASN A 244 -32.10 1.75 -1.10
CA ASN A 244 -32.33 2.69 0.01
C ASN A 244 -31.08 3.49 0.37
N ILE A 245 -29.91 2.83 0.34
CA ILE A 245 -28.62 3.49 0.53
C ILE A 245 -28.43 4.51 -0.58
N MET A 246 -28.56 4.10 -1.85
CA MET A 246 -28.40 4.96 -3.04
C MET A 246 -29.35 6.17 -3.05
N ILE A 247 -30.60 6.01 -2.64
CA ILE A 247 -31.56 7.13 -2.50
C ILE A 247 -31.12 8.09 -1.39
N GLY A 248 -30.57 7.58 -0.29
CA GLY A 248 -29.89 8.38 0.73
C GLY A 248 -28.68 9.13 0.18
N LEU A 249 -27.87 8.48 -0.68
CA LEU A 249 -26.66 9.06 -1.27
C LEU A 249 -26.99 10.19 -2.25
N LEU A 250 -28.03 10.03 -3.08
CA LEU A 250 -28.50 11.06 -4.00
C LEU A 250 -28.99 12.31 -3.27
N LYS A 251 -29.65 12.15 -2.12
CA LYS A 251 -30.05 13.27 -1.25
C LYS A 251 -28.83 13.97 -0.63
N ILE A 252 -27.79 13.24 -0.23
CA ILE A 252 -26.56 13.83 0.32
C ILE A 252 -25.73 14.54 -0.76
N LEU A 253 -25.64 13.96 -1.96
CA LEU A 253 -24.92 14.52 -3.10
C LEU A 253 -25.61 15.78 -3.66
N SER A 254 -26.94 15.83 -3.70
CA SER A 254 -27.68 17.03 -4.10
C SER A 254 -27.50 18.19 -3.12
N ILE A 255 -27.43 17.90 -1.81
CA ILE A 255 -27.09 18.89 -0.77
C ILE A 255 -25.62 19.35 -0.91
N CYS A 256 -24.68 18.44 -1.17
CA CYS A 256 -23.27 18.83 -1.36
C CYS A 256 -23.06 19.71 -2.59
N ARG A 257 -23.72 19.41 -3.72
CA ARG A 257 -23.65 20.23 -4.94
C ARG A 257 -24.20 21.65 -4.70
N SER A 258 -25.30 21.78 -3.98
CA SER A 258 -25.93 23.08 -3.68
C SER A 258 -25.11 23.95 -2.72
N VAL A 259 -24.31 23.35 -1.83
CA VAL A 259 -23.37 24.08 -0.95
C VAL A 259 -22.13 24.57 -1.73
N THR A 260 -21.63 23.81 -2.71
CA THR A 260 -20.50 24.23 -3.54
C THR A 260 -20.85 25.32 -4.55
N THR A 261 -22.09 25.37 -5.04
CA THR A 261 -22.56 26.45 -5.95
C THR A 261 -22.91 27.75 -5.24
N ASN A 262 -23.06 27.74 -3.90
CA ASN A 262 -23.37 28.94 -3.11
C ASN A 262 -22.14 29.66 -2.54
N ARG A 263 -20.90 29.28 -2.91
CA ARG A 263 -19.71 30.11 -2.70
C ARG A 263 -19.37 30.85 -3.99
N HIS A 264 -20.14 31.88 -4.31
CA HIS A 264 -19.68 32.95 -5.20
C HIS A 264 -18.93 34.03 -4.39
N PRO A 265 -17.93 34.68 -4.99
CA PRO A 265 -16.99 35.54 -4.28
C PRO A 265 -17.60 36.92 -3.99
N LEU A 266 -17.30 37.45 -2.81
CA LEU A 266 -17.21 38.89 -2.56
C LEU A 266 -15.73 39.25 -2.45
#